data_AF-A0A6A1QAJ0-F1
#
_entry.id   AF-A0A6A1QAJ0-F1
#
_cell.length_a   1.000
_cell.length_b   1.000
_cell.length_c   1.000
_cell.angle_alpha   90.00
_cell.angle_beta   90.00
_cell.angle_gamma   90.00
#
_symmetry.space_group_name_H-M   'P 1'
#
loop_
_entity.id
_entity.type
_entity.pdbx_description
1 polymer ?
#
loop_
_entity_poly.entity_id
_entity_poly.type
_entity_poly.pdbx_seq_one_letter_code
_entity_poly.pdbx_strand_id
1 'polypeptide(L)'
;MKNYLDAIYDVTVAFEGTVDDKGQRKEAPSMAEFLCKECPKIHIHIDRIDKKDVPEEQVYMKRWLHERFEIKDKLLIEFYDSLDPERRNKFPGESVNSKLSLKKTLPSFLILSGLTAGMLMTEAGRKLYVKTWIYGTLIGCLWSMKEIVVKYGEGHEERLRNAGEGSSG
;
A
#
# COMPACT_ATOMS: atom_id res chain seq x y z
N MET A 1 -10.57 -17.68 -23.53
CA MET A 1 -9.63 -16.95 -22.64
C MET A 1 -8.28 -17.64 -22.46
N LYS A 2 -8.14 -18.97 -22.64
CA LYS A 2 -6.84 -19.70 -22.48
C LYS A 2 -5.78 -19.45 -23.56
N ASN A 3 -6.09 -18.82 -24.69
CA ASN A 3 -5.12 -18.60 -25.79
C ASN A 3 -4.34 -17.28 -25.66
N TYR A 4 -4.59 -16.50 -24.61
CA TYR A 4 -3.93 -15.21 -24.38
C TYR A 4 -3.02 -15.21 -23.14
N LEU A 5 -2.98 -16.30 -22.37
CA LEU A 5 -2.20 -16.44 -21.15
C LEU A 5 -1.09 -17.45 -21.37
N ASP A 6 0.15 -16.94 -21.41
CA ASP A 6 1.36 -17.73 -21.65
C ASP A 6 1.89 -18.38 -20.34
N ALA A 7 1.82 -17.65 -19.23
CA ALA A 7 2.19 -18.13 -17.90
C ALA A 7 1.42 -17.38 -16.81
N ILE A 8 1.27 -18.00 -15.64
CA ILE A 8 0.76 -17.35 -14.43
C ILE A 8 1.96 -17.03 -13.55
N TYR A 9 2.12 -15.76 -13.19
CA TYR A 9 3.14 -15.33 -12.24
C TYR A 9 2.51 -15.25 -10.86
N ASP A 10 2.97 -16.11 -9.97
CA ASP A 10 2.58 -16.08 -8.58
C ASP A 10 3.57 -15.20 -7.80
N VAL A 11 3.08 -14.08 -7.28
CA VAL A 11 3.91 -13.07 -6.61
C VAL A 11 3.56 -13.03 -5.13
N THR A 12 4.53 -13.37 -4.29
CA THR A 12 4.44 -13.24 -2.84
C THR A 12 5.37 -12.13 -2.38
N VAL A 13 4.80 -11.14 -1.71
CA VAL A 13 5.56 -9.98 -1.19
C VAL A 13 5.57 -10.06 0.32
N ALA A 14 6.77 -10.12 0.90
CA ALA A 14 6.99 -10.04 2.34
C ALA A 14 7.80 -8.80 2.70
N PHE A 15 7.40 -8.15 3.80
CA PHE A 15 8.05 -6.94 4.32
C PHE A 15 8.87 -7.31 5.56
N GLU A 16 10.14 -6.90 5.61
CA GLU A 16 10.94 -6.95 6.84
C GLU A 16 10.54 -5.81 7.79
N GLY A 17 10.60 -6.05 9.10
CA GLY A 17 10.37 -5.02 10.12
C GLY A 17 8.90 -4.86 10.55
N THR A 18 7.98 -5.64 9.98
CA THR A 18 6.57 -5.69 10.40
C THR A 18 6.34 -6.60 11.62
N VAL A 19 7.38 -7.01 12.35
CA VAL A 19 7.23 -7.81 13.57
C VAL A 19 7.51 -6.90 14.75
N ASP A 20 6.53 -6.71 15.63
CA ASP A 20 6.67 -5.92 16.85
C ASP A 20 7.67 -6.58 17.83
N ASP A 21 8.20 -5.85 18.81
CA ASP A 21 9.10 -6.39 19.85
C ASP A 21 8.49 -7.56 20.65
N LYS A 22 7.18 -7.79 20.49
CA LYS A 22 6.39 -8.89 21.07
C LYS A 22 6.20 -10.09 20.13
N GLY A 23 6.84 -10.11 18.96
CA GLY A 23 6.75 -11.22 18.01
C GLY A 23 5.46 -11.26 17.19
N GLN A 24 4.63 -10.21 17.20
CA GLN A 24 3.39 -10.17 16.43
C GLN A 24 3.55 -9.43 15.11
N ARG A 25 2.98 -10.01 14.05
CA ARG A 25 2.92 -9.42 12.71
C ARG A 25 2.00 -8.20 12.72
N LYS A 26 2.57 -7.00 12.57
CA LYS A 26 1.85 -5.75 12.25
C LYS A 26 1.28 -5.82 10.84
N GLU A 27 0.24 -5.02 10.62
CA GLU A 27 -0.34 -4.84 9.29
C GLU A 27 0.72 -4.39 8.28
N ALA A 28 0.45 -4.67 7.00
CA ALA A 28 1.35 -4.26 5.92
C ALA A 28 1.50 -2.72 5.95
N PRO A 29 2.74 -2.21 5.84
CA PRO A 29 2.99 -0.78 5.90
C PRO A 29 2.25 -0.07 4.76
N SER A 30 1.72 1.10 5.05
CA SER A 30 1.19 2.00 4.02
C SER A 30 2.31 2.46 3.08
N MET A 31 1.94 2.94 1.88
CA MET A 31 2.92 3.46 0.91
C MET A 31 3.76 4.61 1.51
N ALA A 32 3.18 5.42 2.39
CA ALA A 32 3.89 6.49 3.07
C ALA A 32 4.93 5.95 4.06
N GLU A 33 4.57 4.94 4.86
CA GLU A 33 5.48 4.29 5.83
C GLU A 33 6.62 3.54 5.13
N PHE A 34 6.33 2.90 3.98
CA PHE A 34 7.35 2.28 3.14
C PHE A 34 8.39 3.30 2.64
N LEU A 35 7.94 4.45 2.13
CA LEU A 35 8.82 5.50 1.61
C LEU A 35 9.60 6.22 2.74
N CYS A 36 9.02 6.30 3.94
CA CYS A 36 9.56 7.01 5.09
C CYS A 36 10.53 6.18 5.96
N LYS A 37 11.03 5.02 5.47
CA LYS A 37 12.04 4.13 6.09
C LYS A 37 11.56 3.14 7.17
N GLU A 38 10.27 2.93 7.40
CA GLU A 38 9.84 1.96 8.42
C GLU A 38 10.00 0.49 7.99
N CYS A 39 10.27 0.22 6.71
CA CYS A 39 10.56 -1.11 6.20
C CYS A 39 11.85 -1.11 5.36
N PRO A 40 13.00 -1.49 5.93
CA PRO A 40 14.30 -1.36 5.27
C PRO A 40 14.48 -2.33 4.10
N LYS A 41 13.65 -3.38 3.99
CA LYS A 41 13.77 -4.40 2.95
C LYS A 41 12.44 -5.05 2.62
N ILE A 42 12.20 -5.26 1.33
CA ILE A 42 11.11 -6.08 0.82
C ILE A 42 11.72 -7.31 0.17
N HIS A 43 11.11 -8.47 0.41
CA HIS A 43 11.40 -9.70 -0.29
C HIS A 43 10.23 -10.04 -1.20
N ILE A 44 10.54 -10.21 -2.49
CA ILE A 44 9.55 -10.57 -3.50
C ILE A 44 9.92 -11.96 -3.99
N HIS A 45 9.07 -12.94 -3.72
CA HIS A 45 9.18 -14.28 -4.28
C HIS A 45 8.24 -14.34 -5.49
N ILE A 46 8.80 -14.68 -6.65
CA ILE A 46 8.06 -14.82 -7.91
C ILE A 46 8.22 -16.26 -8.37
N ASP A 47 7.12 -16.99 -8.44
CA ASP A 47 7.06 -18.31 -9.05
C ASP A 47 6.36 -18.22 -10.41
N ARG A 48 6.99 -18.74 -11.46
CA ARG A 48 6.42 -18.75 -12.81
C ARG A 48 5.80 -20.11 -13.05
N ILE A 49 4.47 -20.13 -13.09
CA ILE A 49 3.67 -21.32 -13.33
C ILE A 49 3.35 -21.38 -14.83
N ASP A 50 3.78 -22.45 -15.49
CA ASP A 50 3.45 -22.71 -16.89
C ASP A 50 1.95 -23.06 -17.01
N LYS A 51 1.34 -22.71 -18.14
CA LYS A 51 -0.05 -23.06 -18.44
C LYS A 51 -0.32 -24.56 -18.31
N LYS A 52 0.68 -25.41 -18.56
CA LYS A 52 0.57 -26.87 -18.44
C LYS A 52 0.30 -27.37 -17.03
N ASP A 53 0.74 -26.61 -16.02
CA ASP A 53 0.62 -26.98 -14.61
C ASP A 53 -0.71 -26.51 -13.99
N VAL A 54 -1.56 -25.85 -14.78
CA VAL A 54 -2.85 -25.32 -14.35
C VAL A 54 -3.95 -26.33 -14.71
N PRO A 55 -4.61 -26.96 -13.74
CA PRO A 55 -5.66 -27.94 -14.01
C PRO A 55 -6.87 -27.26 -14.67
N GLU A 56 -7.45 -27.91 -15.68
CA GLU A 56 -8.55 -27.33 -16.46
C GLU A 56 -9.93 -27.46 -15.80
N GLU A 57 -10.07 -28.43 -14.90
CA GLU A 57 -11.33 -28.83 -14.32
C GLU A 57 -11.56 -28.16 -12.96
N GLN A 58 -12.76 -27.66 -12.71
CA GLN A 58 -13.13 -26.86 -11.52
C GLN A 58 -12.77 -27.54 -10.19
N VAL A 59 -12.96 -28.86 -10.10
CA VAL A 59 -12.70 -29.64 -8.88
C VAL A 59 -11.20 -29.72 -8.58
N TYR A 60 -10.39 -29.98 -9.61
CA TYR A 60 -8.94 -30.01 -9.49
C TYR A 60 -8.34 -28.61 -9.31
N MET A 61 -8.96 -27.58 -9.88
CA MET A 61 -8.58 -26.17 -9.67
C MET A 61 -8.71 -25.75 -8.20
N LYS A 62 -9.81 -26.11 -7.54
CA LYS A 62 -10.01 -25.78 -6.13
C LYS A 62 -8.94 -26.42 -5.24
N ARG A 63 -8.60 -27.68 -5.50
CA ARG A 63 -7.56 -28.40 -4.76
C ARG A 63 -6.17 -27.81 -5.03
N TRP A 64 -5.86 -27.54 -6.29
CA TRP A 64 -4.59 -26.93 -6.69
C TRP A 64 -4.38 -25.54 -6.09
N LEU A 65 -5.42 -24.69 -6.08
CA LEU A 65 -5.35 -23.39 -5.40
C LEU A 65 -5.09 -23.57 -3.91
N HIS A 66 -5.78 -24.51 -3.25
CA HIS A 66 -5.58 -24.78 -1.83
C HIS A 66 -4.14 -25.22 -1.52
N GLU A 67 -3.60 -26.17 -2.28
CA GLU A 67 -2.21 -26.61 -2.14
C GLU A 67 -1.22 -25.45 -2.34
N ARG A 68 -1.47 -24.57 -3.32
CA ARG A 68 -0.65 -23.37 -3.53
C ARG A 68 -0.72 -22.38 -2.38
N PHE A 69 -1.90 -22.17 -1.79
CA PHE A 69 -2.06 -21.33 -0.60
C PHE A 69 -1.36 -21.92 0.62
N GLU A 70 -1.44 -23.23 0.82
CA GLU A 70 -0.78 -23.91 1.94
C GLU A 70 0.74 -23.80 1.85
N ILE A 71 1.31 -23.96 0.65
CA ILE A 71 2.75 -23.76 0.41
C ILE A 71 3.16 -22.32 0.74
N LYS A 72 2.38 -21.33 0.30
CA LYS A 72 2.64 -19.91 0.60
C LYS A 72 2.57 -19.61 2.09
N ASP A 73 1.57 -20.14 2.77
CA ASP A 73 1.38 -19.90 4.20
C ASP A 73 2.56 -20.46 4.99
N LYS A 74 2.99 -21.69 4.66
CA LYS A 74 4.20 -22.28 5.24
C LYS A 74 5.46 -21.45 4.98
N LEU A 75 5.63 -20.93 3.76
CA LEU A 75 6.75 -20.06 3.40
C LEU A 75 6.73 -18.74 4.20
N LEU A 76 5.55 -18.15 4.40
CA LEU A 76 5.40 -16.93 5.19
C LEU A 76 5.64 -17.19 6.68
N ILE A 77 5.14 -18.31 7.21
CA ILE A 77 5.41 -18.73 8.59
C ILE A 77 6.90 -18.94 8.79
N GLU A 78 7.59 -19.65 7.89
CA GLU A 78 9.05 -19.82 7.96
C GLU A 78 9.79 -18.48 7.86
N PHE A 79 9.35 -17.58 7.00
CA PHE A 79 9.96 -16.25 6.85
C PHE A 79 9.90 -15.40 8.14
N TYR A 80 8.77 -15.44 8.86
CA TYR A 80 8.54 -14.62 10.06
C TYR A 80 8.96 -15.31 11.38
N ASP A 81 8.65 -16.60 11.52
CA ASP A 81 8.74 -17.35 12.79
C ASP A 81 9.94 -18.32 12.88
N SER A 82 10.82 -18.39 11.86
CA SER A 82 11.99 -19.26 11.97
C SER A 82 12.91 -18.86 13.13
N LEU A 83 13.25 -19.85 13.96
CA LEU A 83 14.21 -19.71 15.07
C LEU A 83 15.65 -19.46 14.59
N ASP A 84 15.98 -19.88 13.37
CA ASP A 84 17.30 -19.70 12.77
C ASP A 84 17.44 -18.30 12.15
N PRO A 85 18.33 -17.42 12.66
CA PRO A 85 18.50 -16.07 12.16
C PRO A 85 18.99 -16.00 10.70
N GLU A 86 19.55 -17.08 10.16
CA GLU A 86 19.99 -17.15 8.77
C GLU A 86 18.85 -17.46 7.78
N ARG A 87 17.81 -18.17 8.24
CA ARG A 87 16.59 -18.49 7.48
C ARG A 87 15.50 -17.45 7.70
N ARG A 88 15.54 -16.76 8.84
CA ARG A 88 14.65 -15.65 9.17
C ARG A 88 14.82 -14.52 8.17
N ASN A 89 13.69 -14.00 7.68
CA ASN A 89 13.65 -12.96 6.65
C ASN A 89 14.33 -13.33 5.31
N LYS A 90 14.38 -14.62 4.93
CA LYS A 90 14.80 -15.01 3.58
C LYS A 90 13.84 -16.05 3.00
N PHE A 91 13.42 -15.85 1.76
CA PHE A 91 12.80 -16.93 1.01
C PHE A 91 13.87 -17.95 0.57
N PRO A 92 13.52 -19.24 0.47
CA PRO A 92 14.43 -20.25 -0.06
C PRO A 92 14.77 -19.96 -1.52
N GLY A 93 16.08 -19.94 -1.85
CA GLY A 93 16.60 -19.74 -3.21
C GLY A 93 17.65 -18.63 -3.34
N GLU A 94 18.13 -18.40 -4.57
CA GLU A 94 19.02 -17.29 -4.88
C GLU A 94 18.24 -15.96 -4.83
N SER A 95 18.52 -15.15 -3.82
CA SER A 95 17.91 -13.82 -3.69
C SER A 95 18.79 -12.76 -4.36
N VAL A 96 18.24 -12.07 -5.35
CA VAL A 96 18.91 -10.91 -5.95
C VAL A 96 18.62 -9.69 -5.08
N ASN A 97 19.61 -9.24 -4.31
CA ASN A 97 19.48 -8.02 -3.52
C ASN A 97 19.55 -6.78 -4.44
N SER A 98 18.39 -6.33 -4.91
CA SER A 98 18.30 -5.07 -5.65
C SER A 98 18.14 -3.92 -4.68
N LYS A 99 19.25 -3.25 -4.34
CA LYS A 99 19.16 -1.95 -3.66
C LYS A 99 18.53 -0.96 -4.62
N LEU A 100 17.34 -0.45 -4.30
CA LEU A 100 16.70 0.68 -4.97
C LEU A 100 17.70 1.85 -4.97
N SER A 101 18.39 2.01 -6.09
CA SER A 101 19.43 3.02 -6.19
C SER A 101 18.73 4.37 -6.32
N LEU A 102 18.76 5.17 -5.26
CA LEU A 102 18.31 6.57 -5.27
C LEU A 102 18.93 7.38 -6.41
N LYS A 103 20.05 6.91 -6.97
CA LYS A 103 20.69 7.47 -8.17
C LYS A 103 19.81 7.39 -9.43
N LYS A 104 18.83 6.49 -9.48
CA LYS A 104 17.87 6.36 -10.59
C LYS A 104 16.68 7.31 -10.47
N THR A 105 16.32 7.73 -9.27
CA THR A 105 15.23 8.69 -9.01
C THR A 105 15.72 10.13 -8.88
N LEU A 106 17.00 10.32 -8.56
CA LEU A 106 17.68 11.62 -8.50
C LEU A 106 17.53 12.47 -9.78
N PRO A 107 17.71 11.94 -11.01
CA PRO A 107 17.57 12.73 -12.23
C PRO A 107 16.16 13.27 -12.40
N SER A 108 15.13 12.43 -12.19
CA SER A 108 13.73 12.84 -12.27
C SER A 108 13.40 13.89 -11.20
N PHE A 109 13.92 13.74 -9.98
CA PHE A 109 13.74 14.71 -8.91
C PHE A 109 14.43 16.05 -9.22
N LEU A 110 15.62 16.03 -9.80
CA LEU A 110 16.35 17.24 -10.21
C LEU A 110 15.65 17.96 -11.36
N ILE A 111 15.12 17.23 -12.34
CA ILE A 111 14.35 17.81 -13.45
C ILE A 111 13.06 18.43 -12.93
N LEU A 112 12.31 17.72 -12.09
CA LEU A 112 11.07 18.22 -11.52
C LEU A 112 11.30 19.43 -10.62
N SER A 113 12.32 19.38 -9.75
CA SER A 113 12.67 20.50 -8.87
C SER A 113 13.22 21.69 -9.65
N GLY A 114 14.05 21.47 -10.67
CA GLY A 114 14.56 22.52 -11.55
C GLY A 114 13.47 23.20 -12.37
N LEU A 115 12.55 22.42 -12.96
CA LEU A 115 11.42 22.96 -13.72
C LEU A 115 10.48 23.75 -12.82
N THR A 116 10.18 23.22 -11.62
CA THR A 116 9.31 23.89 -10.65
C THR A 116 9.97 25.17 -10.11
N ALA A 117 11.26 25.15 -9.80
CA ALA A 117 12.00 26.33 -9.37
C ALA A 117 12.11 27.38 -10.47
N GLY A 118 12.34 26.96 -11.72
CA GLY A 118 12.34 27.85 -12.88
C GLY A 118 10.98 28.53 -13.10
N MET A 119 9.89 27.78 -12.93
CA MET A 119 8.53 28.34 -13.00
C MET A 119 8.31 29.37 -11.88
N LEU A 120 8.76 29.11 -10.65
CA LEU A 120 8.64 30.03 -9.52
C LEU A 120 9.51 31.29 -9.64
N MET A 121 10.66 31.19 -10.31
CA MET A 121 11.55 32.32 -10.61
C MET A 121 10.92 33.30 -11.62
N THR A 122 10.02 32.85 -12.48
CA THR A 122 9.30 33.74 -13.41
C THR A 122 8.16 34.49 -12.70
N GLU A 123 7.98 35.77 -13.01
CA GLU A 123 6.96 36.62 -12.37
C GLU A 123 5.53 36.12 -12.64
N ALA A 124 5.30 35.51 -13.79
CA ALA A 124 4.03 34.89 -14.16
C ALA A 124 3.76 33.62 -13.33
N GLY A 125 4.77 32.75 -13.17
CA GLY A 125 4.63 31.51 -12.39
C GLY A 125 4.45 31.77 -10.90
N ARG A 126 5.13 32.78 -10.33
CA ARG A 126 4.91 33.21 -8.93
C ARG A 126 3.48 33.69 -8.68
N LYS A 127 2.93 34.52 -9.57
CA LYS A 127 1.54 34.99 -9.47
C LYS A 127 0.53 33.85 -9.62
N LEU A 128 0.79 32.91 -10.54
CA LEU A 128 -0.05 31.73 -10.74
C LEU A 128 -0.02 30.81 -9.51
N TYR A 129 1.17 30.53 -8.97
CA TYR A 129 1.34 29.66 -7.81
C TYR A 129 0.61 30.21 -6.58
N VAL A 130 0.80 31.50 -6.26
CA VAL A 130 0.12 32.15 -5.13
C VAL A 130 -1.39 32.16 -5.32
N LYS A 131 -1.89 32.42 -6.54
CA LYS A 131 -3.33 32.32 -6.83
C LYS A 131 -3.83 30.90 -6.59
N THR A 132 -3.19 29.89 -7.17
CA THR A 132 -3.58 28.48 -6.99
C THR A 132 -3.57 28.07 -5.52
N TRP A 133 -2.60 28.57 -4.74
CA TRP A 133 -2.52 28.30 -3.31
C TRP A 133 -3.71 28.91 -2.55
N ILE A 134 -4.02 30.18 -2.80
CA ILE A 134 -5.17 30.87 -2.19
C ILE A 134 -6.49 30.18 -2.58
N TYR A 135 -6.68 29.85 -3.86
CA TYR A 135 -7.87 29.13 -4.32
C TYR A 135 -7.95 27.73 -3.71
N GLY A 136 -6.82 27.02 -3.59
CA GLY A 136 -6.74 25.71 -2.96
C GLY A 136 -7.13 25.75 -1.48
N THR A 137 -6.65 26.74 -0.73
CA THR A 137 -7.03 26.91 0.68
C THR A 137 -8.51 27.27 0.82
N LEU A 138 -9.04 28.15 -0.03
CA LEU A 138 -10.46 28.51 0.00
C LEU A 138 -11.37 27.29 -0.28
N ILE A 139 -11.02 26.48 -1.28
CA ILE A 139 -11.76 25.26 -1.61
C ILE A 139 -11.64 24.23 -0.48
N GLY A 140 -10.45 24.07 0.11
CA GLY A 140 -10.23 23.20 1.26
C GLY A 140 -11.04 23.62 2.49
N CYS A 141 -11.08 24.93 2.80
CA CYS A 141 -11.89 25.48 3.88
C CYS A 141 -13.39 25.32 3.63
N LEU A 142 -13.86 25.47 2.39
CA LEU A 142 -15.26 25.22 2.03
C LEU A 142 -15.62 23.75 2.17
N TRP A 143 -14.71 22.84 1.79
CA TRP A 143 -14.94 21.40 1.90
C TRP A 143 -14.99 20.95 3.36
N SER A 144 -14.03 21.38 4.18
CA SER A 144 -14.04 21.07 5.61
C SER A 144 -15.23 21.70 6.34
N MET A 145 -15.63 22.93 5.99
CA MET A 145 -16.86 23.54 6.51
C MET A 145 -18.11 22.75 6.12
N LYS A 146 -18.20 22.26 4.88
CA LYS A 146 -19.32 21.41 4.45
C LYS A 146 -19.38 20.11 5.27
N GLU A 147 -18.24 19.47 5.50
CA GLU A 147 -18.15 18.24 6.27
C GLU A 147 -18.49 18.46 7.76
N ILE A 148 -18.05 19.58 8.34
CA ILE A 148 -18.40 19.99 9.70
C ILE A 148 -19.90 20.28 9.81
N VAL A 149 -20.50 21.00 8.86
CA VAL A 149 -21.93 21.33 8.87
C VAL A 149 -22.79 20.07 8.71
N VAL A 150 -22.39 19.13 7.86
CA VAL A 150 -23.07 17.83 7.72
C VAL A 150 -23.01 17.04 9.03
N LYS A 151 -21.83 16.93 9.65
CA LYS A 151 -21.68 16.27 10.96
C LYS A 151 -22.45 16.97 12.08
N TYR A 152 -22.48 18.30 12.10
CA TYR A 152 -23.25 19.06 13.08
C TYR A 152 -24.76 18.92 12.85
N GLY A 153 -25.20 18.83 11.59
CA GLY A 153 -26.61 18.58 11.24
C GLY A 153 -27.08 17.21 11.70
N GLU A 154 -26.34 16.15 11.36
CA GLU A 154 -26.64 14.77 11.80
C GLU A 154 -26.59 14.65 13.34
N GLY A 155 -25.57 15.21 13.98
CA GLY A 155 -25.45 15.19 15.44
C GLY A 155 -26.52 16.02 16.17
N HIS A 156 -27.13 17.02 15.52
CA HIS A 156 -28.24 17.79 16.06
C HIS A 156 -29.58 17.05 15.90
N GLU A 157 -29.81 16.38 14.77
CA GLU A 157 -30.99 15.50 14.56
C GLU A 157 -30.99 14.31 15.53
N GLU A 158 -29.84 13.66 15.76
CA GLU A 158 -29.73 12.56 16.73
C GLU A 158 -30.01 13.01 18.17
N ARG A 159 -29.58 14.22 18.56
CA ARG A 159 -29.89 14.78 19.89
C ARG A 159 -31.36 15.10 20.08
N LEU A 160 -32.04 15.61 19.05
CA LEU A 160 -33.48 15.88 19.10
C LEU A 160 -34.30 14.59 19.16
N ARG A 161 -33.88 13.53 18.46
CA ARG A 161 -34.51 12.20 18.53
C ARG A 161 -34.39 11.60 19.93
N ASN A 162 -33.19 11.62 20.52
CA ASN A 162 -32.95 11.06 21.86
C ASN A 162 -33.65 11.87 22.98
N ALA A 163 -33.84 13.18 22.80
CA ALA A 163 -34.59 14.02 23.75
C ALA A 163 -36.11 13.79 23.69
N GLY A 164 -36.66 13.44 22.52
CA GLY A 164 -38.07 13.09 22.35
C GLY A 164 -38.45 11.74 22.97
N GLU A 165 -37.57 10.74 22.91
CA GLU A 165 -37.78 9.42 23.52
C GLU A 165 -37.67 9.43 25.05
N GLY A 166 -36.92 10.37 25.64
CA GLY A 166 -36.74 10.50 27.09
C GLY A 166 -37.90 11.15 27.87
N SER A 167 -38.93 11.66 27.18
CA SER A 167 -40.06 12.38 27.80
C SER A 167 -41.38 11.59 27.83
N SER A 168 -41.38 10.30 27.43
CA SER A 168 -42.56 9.41 27.46
C SER A 168 -42.44 8.25 28.46
N GLY A 169 -41.59 8.39 29.49
CA GLY A 169 -41.47 7.47 30.62
C GLY A 169 -42.17 7.99 31.87
#